data_AF-A0AAD5G8G6-F1
#
_entry.id   AF-A0AAD5G8G6-F1
#
_cell.length_a   1.000
_cell.length_b   1.000
_cell.length_c   1.000
_cell.angle_alpha   90.00
_cell.angle_beta   90.00
_cell.angle_gamma   90.00
#
_symmetry.space_group_name_H-M   'P 1'
#
loop_
_entity.id
_entity.type
_entity.pdbx_description
1 polymer ?
#
loop_
_entity_poly.entity_id
_entity_poly.type
_entity_poly.pdbx_seq_one_letter_code
_entity_poly.pdbx_strand_id
1 'polypeptide(L)'
;LLKQRFLPSEFGMDPSRMGHSIEYGKETFEDKMVIRKAIEDAKIPYTYISANCLAGYLVDNLSQPGSLVPPRGRVSIFGNGNDQKVVFMDEDDVATYTIKTIDDSRMLNKTLYLRPHKNILTHNQLIEKWEKLTNQTFEKVHISAKDFLASIKDVGDRAIQAALERYYHIYYEGCSMNFKIDEEGEEASKLYPEVQYTSVDEYLQRYL
;
A
#
# COMPACT_ATOMS: atom_id res chain seq x y z
N LEU A 1 -15.22 29.47 -9.44
CA LEU A 1 -13.76 29.62 -9.29
C LEU A 1 -13.20 28.24 -8.97
N LEU A 2 -12.40 27.67 -9.88
CA LEU A 2 -11.64 26.44 -9.62
C LEU A 2 -10.79 26.69 -8.36
N LYS A 3 -11.08 25.98 -7.26
CA LYS A 3 -10.22 26.04 -6.08
C LYS A 3 -8.99 25.22 -6.38
N GLN A 4 -7.87 25.88 -6.69
CA GLN A 4 -6.57 25.23 -6.85
C GLN A 4 -6.31 24.34 -5.64
N ARG A 5 -5.85 23.11 -5.88
CA ARG A 5 -5.58 22.09 -4.86
C ARG A 5 -4.11 21.70 -4.95
N PHE A 6 -3.43 21.62 -3.81
CA PHE A 6 -2.11 21.03 -3.72
C PHE A 6 -2.20 19.57 -3.28
N LEU A 7 -1.56 18.67 -4.04
CA LEU A 7 -1.46 17.26 -3.71
C LEU A 7 0.03 16.95 -3.50
N PRO A 8 0.50 16.84 -2.24
CA PRO A 8 1.89 16.50 -1.97
C PRO A 8 2.20 15.03 -2.34
N SER A 9 3.49 14.71 -2.38
CA SER A 9 3.99 13.36 -2.70
C SER A 9 3.67 12.36 -1.57
N GLU A 10 2.45 11.84 -1.54
CA GLU A 10 1.91 10.93 -0.53
C GLU A 10 1.96 9.47 -0.99
N PHE A 11 1.03 9.06 -1.86
CA PHE A 11 1.00 7.85 -2.69
C PHE A 11 1.53 6.55 -2.05
N GLY A 12 1.16 6.31 -0.78
CA GLY A 12 1.52 5.10 -0.06
C GLY A 12 0.69 4.90 1.21
N MET A 13 1.35 4.49 2.29
CA MET A 13 0.74 4.47 3.64
C MET A 13 0.46 5.89 4.11
N ASP A 14 -0.56 6.07 4.95
CA ASP A 14 -0.84 7.36 5.56
C ASP A 14 0.18 7.67 6.68
N PRO A 15 1.13 8.62 6.49
CA PRO A 15 2.13 8.96 7.49
C PRO A 15 1.53 9.40 8.83
N SER A 16 0.31 9.95 8.85
CA SER A 16 -0.36 10.36 10.09
C SER A 16 -0.65 9.19 11.04
N ARG A 17 -0.72 7.97 10.50
CA ARG A 17 -0.94 6.72 11.24
C ARG A 17 0.36 6.01 11.60
N MET A 18 1.50 6.49 11.13
CA MET A 18 2.78 5.77 11.20
C MET A 18 3.75 6.32 12.26
N GLY A 19 3.27 7.05 13.27
CA GLY A 19 4.12 7.55 14.37
C GLY A 19 4.83 6.45 15.19
N HIS A 20 4.41 5.20 15.06
CA HIS A 20 5.00 4.02 15.68
C HIS A 20 5.99 3.27 14.78
N SER A 21 6.33 3.81 13.60
CA SER A 21 7.21 3.12 12.67
C SER A 21 8.59 2.83 13.27
N ILE A 22 9.21 1.74 12.81
CA ILE A 22 10.51 1.26 13.30
C ILE A 22 11.69 1.96 12.57
N GLU A 23 12.93 1.56 12.87
CA GLU A 23 14.14 2.37 12.69
C GLU A 23 14.42 2.84 11.25
N TYR A 24 14.28 1.97 10.26
CA TYR A 24 14.65 2.20 8.87
C TYR A 24 13.48 2.77 8.06
N GLY A 25 13.65 3.99 7.55
CA GLY A 25 12.66 4.65 6.72
C GLY A 25 11.58 5.40 7.50
N LYS A 26 11.60 5.38 8.84
CA LYS A 26 10.72 6.23 9.68
C LYS A 26 10.81 7.71 9.32
N GLU A 27 12.00 8.18 8.98
CA GLU A 27 12.25 9.54 8.52
C GLU A 27 11.34 9.94 7.35
N THR A 28 11.02 9.00 6.45
CA THR A 28 10.15 9.30 5.31
C THR A 28 8.70 9.60 5.71
N PHE A 29 8.21 9.06 6.83
CA PHE A 29 6.90 9.43 7.37
C PHE A 29 6.98 10.77 8.10
N GLU A 30 8.05 11.00 8.86
CA GLU A 30 8.27 12.25 9.59
C GLU A 30 8.38 13.44 8.62
N ASP A 31 9.17 13.30 7.56
CA ASP A 31 9.33 14.31 6.52
C ASP A 31 7.99 14.65 5.84
N LYS A 32 7.17 13.63 5.54
CA LYS A 32 5.81 13.87 5.00
C LYS A 32 4.93 14.62 5.99
N MET A 33 4.99 14.29 7.28
CA MET A 33 4.24 15.03 8.31
C MET A 33 4.70 16.48 8.46
N VAL A 34 5.99 16.77 8.30
CA VAL A 34 6.50 18.15 8.23
C VAL A 34 5.87 18.90 7.06
N ILE A 35 5.80 18.28 5.89
CA ILE A 35 5.17 18.87 4.70
C ILE A 35 3.67 19.08 4.90
N ARG A 36 2.93 18.08 5.42
CA ARG A 36 1.50 18.22 5.74
C ARG A 36 1.24 19.40 6.68
N LYS A 37 2.01 19.49 7.76
CA LYS A 37 1.93 20.59 8.71
C LYS A 37 2.19 21.95 8.03
N ALA A 38 3.19 22.05 7.17
CA ALA A 38 3.50 23.30 6.46
C ALA A 38 2.36 23.73 5.52
N ILE A 39 1.73 22.77 4.83
CA ILE A 39 0.56 23.01 3.96
C ILE A 39 -0.62 23.56 4.79
N GLU A 40 -0.92 22.91 5.90
CA GLU A 40 -2.01 23.25 6.81
C GLU A 40 -1.80 24.62 7.48
N ASP A 41 -0.61 24.87 8.03
CA ASP A 41 -0.24 26.14 8.67
C ASP A 41 -0.31 27.31 7.66
N ALA A 42 0.08 27.07 6.41
CA ALA A 42 -0.02 28.03 5.31
C ALA A 42 -1.45 28.16 4.74
N LYS A 43 -2.41 27.35 5.22
CA LYS A 43 -3.82 27.30 4.76
C LYS A 43 -3.94 27.05 3.25
N ILE A 44 -3.01 26.27 2.70
CA ILE A 44 -3.04 25.87 1.29
C ILE A 44 -4.11 24.77 1.13
N PRO A 45 -5.09 24.93 0.21
CA PRO A 45 -6.07 23.87 -0.04
C PRO A 45 -5.40 22.57 -0.48
N TYR A 46 -5.72 21.44 0.17
CA TYR A 46 -5.00 20.20 -0.09
C TYR A 46 -5.90 18.97 -0.26
N THR A 47 -5.30 17.92 -0.82
CA THR A 47 -5.79 16.55 -0.71
C THR A 47 -4.60 15.62 -0.55
N TYR A 48 -4.62 14.79 0.50
CA TYR A 48 -3.61 13.74 0.70
C TYR A 48 -4.11 12.43 0.11
N ILE A 49 -3.26 11.72 -0.65
CA ILE A 49 -3.64 10.47 -1.31
C ILE A 49 -2.91 9.30 -0.65
N SER A 50 -3.61 8.49 0.14
CA SER A 50 -3.09 7.21 0.65
C SER A 50 -3.43 6.09 -0.34
N ALA A 51 -2.48 5.78 -1.20
CA ALA A 51 -2.63 4.81 -2.29
C ALA A 51 -2.38 3.34 -1.87
N ASN A 52 -1.95 3.10 -0.63
CA ASN A 52 -1.54 1.78 -0.14
C ASN A 52 -0.40 1.17 -0.99
N CYS A 53 -0.51 -0.11 -1.38
CA CYS A 53 0.55 -0.86 -2.05
C CYS A 53 0.40 -0.78 -3.56
N LEU A 54 1.38 -0.23 -4.28
CA LEU A 54 1.35 -0.26 -5.74
C LEU A 54 1.62 -1.69 -6.25
N ALA A 55 0.84 -2.10 -7.25
CA ALA A 55 0.80 -3.46 -7.72
C ALA A 55 2.14 -3.88 -8.38
N GLY A 56 2.81 -2.98 -9.09
CA GLY A 56 4.09 -3.24 -9.74
C GLY A 56 5.28 -3.40 -8.80
N TYR A 57 5.09 -3.24 -7.48
CA TYR A 57 6.11 -3.55 -6.48
C TYR A 57 5.82 -4.82 -5.67
N LEU A 58 4.55 -5.24 -5.60
CA LEU A 58 4.07 -6.18 -4.59
C LEU A 58 3.13 -7.27 -5.12
N VAL A 59 2.43 -7.04 -6.22
CA VAL A 59 1.54 -8.04 -6.84
C VAL A 59 2.34 -8.88 -7.83
N ASP A 60 3.15 -8.24 -8.66
CA ASP A 60 4.01 -8.85 -9.68
C ASP A 60 4.93 -9.95 -9.14
N ASN A 61 5.47 -9.78 -7.95
CA ASN A 61 6.37 -10.73 -7.30
C ASN A 61 5.71 -11.52 -6.17
N LEU A 62 4.38 -11.47 -6.00
CA LEU A 62 3.65 -12.05 -4.87
C LEU A 62 4.18 -11.61 -3.50
N SER A 63 4.66 -10.36 -3.44
CA SER A 63 5.31 -9.75 -2.30
C SER A 63 6.53 -10.53 -1.79
N GLN A 64 7.29 -11.11 -2.72
CA GLN A 64 8.58 -11.74 -2.41
C GLN A 64 9.71 -10.72 -2.61
N PRO A 65 10.40 -10.27 -1.54
CA PRO A 65 11.53 -9.36 -1.67
C PRO A 65 12.63 -9.96 -2.56
N GLY A 66 13.22 -9.13 -3.42
CA GLY A 66 14.34 -9.52 -4.29
C GLY A 66 13.96 -10.09 -5.65
N SER A 67 12.68 -10.13 -6.01
CA SER A 67 12.20 -10.45 -7.37
C SER A 67 11.23 -9.39 -7.87
N LEU A 68 11.16 -9.21 -9.20
CA LEU A 68 10.16 -8.37 -9.91
C LEU A 68 9.17 -9.23 -10.74
N VAL A 69 9.22 -10.55 -10.54
CA VAL A 69 8.37 -11.52 -11.25
C VAL A 69 7.90 -12.59 -10.28
N PRO A 70 6.81 -13.31 -10.61
CA PRO A 70 6.30 -14.35 -9.74
C PRO A 70 7.36 -15.44 -9.50
N PRO A 71 7.51 -15.92 -8.26
CA PRO A 71 8.47 -16.96 -7.90
C PRO A 71 8.14 -18.29 -8.59
N ARG A 72 9.14 -19.17 -8.68
CA ARG A 72 8.98 -20.54 -9.20
C ARG A 72 9.19 -21.54 -8.06
N GLY A 73 8.13 -22.22 -7.63
CA GLY A 73 8.20 -23.36 -6.71
C GLY A 73 8.09 -23.04 -5.22
N ARG A 74 8.74 -22.00 -4.68
CA ARG A 74 8.70 -21.68 -3.24
C ARG A 74 8.36 -20.22 -2.97
N VAL A 75 7.58 -19.98 -1.92
CA VAL A 75 7.21 -18.64 -1.42
C VAL A 75 7.40 -18.52 0.09
N SER A 76 7.83 -17.35 0.53
CA SER A 76 7.81 -16.94 1.92
C SER A 76 6.45 -16.34 2.27
N ILE A 77 5.88 -16.78 3.39
CA ILE A 77 4.65 -16.26 3.98
C ILE A 77 5.00 -15.45 5.22
N PHE A 78 4.58 -14.20 5.26
CA PHE A 78 4.79 -13.35 6.44
C PHE A 78 3.76 -13.68 7.52
N GLY A 79 4.24 -14.09 8.70
CA GLY A 79 3.38 -14.59 9.77
C GLY A 79 2.64 -15.85 9.34
N ASN A 80 1.32 -15.91 9.56
CA ASN A 80 0.47 -16.99 9.03
C ASN A 80 -0.13 -16.66 7.64
N GLY A 81 0.12 -15.46 7.11
CA GLY A 81 -0.40 -14.99 5.81
C GLY A 81 -1.90 -14.67 5.77
N ASN A 82 -2.61 -14.73 6.90
CA ASN A 82 -4.06 -14.52 7.01
C ASN A 82 -4.47 -13.41 7.97
N ASP A 83 -3.63 -13.07 8.95
CA ASP A 83 -3.98 -12.10 10.01
C ASP A 83 -4.18 -10.68 9.47
N GLN A 84 -3.37 -10.28 8.48
CA GLN A 84 -3.38 -8.92 7.96
C GLN A 84 -4.02 -8.82 6.57
N LYS A 85 -4.81 -7.76 6.39
CA LYS A 85 -5.37 -7.35 5.10
C LYS A 85 -4.52 -6.25 4.49
N VAL A 86 -4.13 -6.47 3.24
CA VAL A 86 -3.31 -5.59 2.42
C VAL A 86 -4.15 -5.10 1.25
N VAL A 87 -3.93 -3.85 0.86
CA VAL A 87 -4.64 -3.23 -0.26
C VAL A 87 -3.67 -2.96 -1.39
N PHE A 88 -3.96 -3.55 -2.55
CA PHE A 88 -3.13 -3.43 -3.75
C PHE A 88 -3.80 -2.52 -4.80
N MET A 89 -3.03 -1.63 -5.42
CA MET A 89 -3.52 -0.67 -6.40
C MET A 89 -2.68 -0.70 -7.67
N ASP A 90 -3.33 -0.85 -8.82
CA ASP A 90 -2.69 -0.57 -10.10
C ASP A 90 -2.39 0.94 -10.20
N GLU A 91 -1.23 1.27 -10.75
CA GLU A 91 -0.69 2.62 -10.79
C GLU A 91 -1.56 3.58 -11.63
N ASP A 92 -2.18 3.09 -12.72
CA ASP A 92 -3.07 3.90 -13.56
C ASP A 92 -4.39 4.21 -12.84
N ASP A 93 -4.86 3.30 -11.98
CA ASP A 93 -6.01 3.57 -11.11
C ASP A 93 -5.68 4.60 -10.04
N VAL A 94 -4.48 4.53 -9.44
CA VAL A 94 -4.01 5.56 -8.51
C VAL A 94 -4.03 6.93 -9.18
N ALA A 95 -3.50 7.03 -10.41
CA ALA A 95 -3.55 8.27 -11.19
C ALA A 95 -5.00 8.72 -11.45
N THR A 96 -5.88 7.80 -11.86
CA THR A 96 -7.29 8.08 -12.14
C THR A 96 -8.02 8.64 -10.91
N TYR A 97 -7.93 7.96 -9.77
CA TYR A 97 -8.54 8.45 -8.53
C TYR A 97 -7.95 9.77 -8.06
N THR A 98 -6.64 9.97 -8.24
CA THR A 98 -5.95 11.22 -7.90
C THR A 98 -6.52 12.39 -8.70
N ILE A 99 -6.62 12.26 -10.03
CA ILE A 99 -7.16 13.32 -10.91
C ILE A 99 -8.61 13.65 -10.57
N LYS A 100 -9.43 12.65 -10.19
CA LYS A 100 -10.81 12.87 -9.78
C LYS A 100 -10.96 13.78 -8.56
N THR A 101 -9.95 13.89 -7.70
CA THR A 101 -10.02 14.73 -6.49
C THR A 101 -9.82 16.23 -6.74
N ILE A 102 -9.22 16.61 -7.89
CA ILE A 102 -8.71 17.97 -8.12
C ILE A 102 -9.82 19.01 -7.95
N ASP A 103 -10.94 18.79 -8.66
CA ASP A 103 -12.08 19.70 -8.67
C ASP A 103 -13.24 19.25 -7.78
N ASP A 104 -13.11 18.10 -7.11
CA ASP A 104 -14.14 17.60 -6.20
C ASP A 104 -14.08 18.36 -4.86
N SER A 105 -15.13 19.13 -4.58
CA SER A 105 -15.26 19.88 -3.32
C SER A 105 -15.31 18.99 -2.09
N ARG A 106 -15.75 17.72 -2.22
CA ARG A 106 -15.81 16.75 -1.12
C ARG A 106 -14.42 16.40 -0.60
N MET A 107 -13.39 16.55 -1.44
CA MET A 107 -12.01 16.23 -1.11
C MET A 107 -11.19 17.40 -0.55
N LEU A 108 -11.82 18.57 -0.37
CA LEU A 108 -11.12 19.77 0.11
C LEU A 108 -10.62 19.57 1.52
N ASN A 109 -9.31 19.67 1.71
CA ASN A 109 -8.62 19.48 2.99
C ASN A 109 -8.91 18.11 3.63
N LYS A 110 -8.92 17.06 2.80
CA LYS A 110 -9.19 15.67 3.22
C LYS A 110 -8.10 14.72 2.77
N THR A 111 -8.11 13.53 3.37
CA THR A 111 -7.32 12.38 2.91
C THR A 111 -8.20 11.44 2.08
N LEU A 112 -7.79 11.10 0.86
CA LEU A 112 -8.40 10.01 0.09
C LEU A 112 -7.65 8.71 0.38
N TYR A 113 -8.37 7.67 0.80
CA TYR A 113 -7.84 6.33 0.94
C TYR A 113 -8.32 5.47 -0.23
N LEU A 114 -7.39 4.79 -0.89
CA LEU A 114 -7.70 3.90 -2.00
C LEU A 114 -7.84 2.48 -1.43
N ARG A 115 -9.08 2.05 -1.11
CA ARG A 115 -9.37 0.73 -0.52
C ARG A 115 -10.49 0.01 -1.28
N PRO A 116 -10.33 -0.25 -2.59
CA PRO A 116 -11.34 -0.95 -3.37
C PRO A 116 -11.47 -2.41 -2.92
N HIS A 117 -12.71 -2.84 -2.68
CA HIS A 117 -13.00 -4.11 -2.00
C HIS A 117 -12.37 -5.36 -2.64
N LYS A 118 -12.26 -5.44 -3.98
CA LYS A 118 -11.69 -6.62 -4.65
C LYS A 118 -10.18 -6.75 -4.47
N ASN A 119 -9.49 -5.66 -4.10
CA ASN A 119 -8.04 -5.64 -3.94
C ASN A 119 -7.60 -5.67 -2.46
N ILE A 120 -8.55 -5.87 -1.54
CA ILE A 120 -8.26 -6.07 -0.11
C ILE A 120 -8.07 -7.57 0.13
N LEU A 121 -6.83 -8.02 0.19
CA LEU A 121 -6.47 -9.44 0.27
C LEU A 121 -5.59 -9.71 1.49
N THR A 122 -5.59 -10.95 1.98
CA THR A 122 -4.47 -11.43 2.80
C THR A 122 -3.31 -11.85 1.90
N HIS A 123 -2.13 -12.07 2.47
CA HIS A 123 -0.97 -12.56 1.71
C HIS A 123 -1.25 -13.93 1.08
N ASN A 124 -1.88 -14.85 1.81
CA ASN A 124 -2.29 -16.14 1.28
C ASN A 124 -3.28 -15.99 0.12
N GLN A 125 -4.25 -15.07 0.21
CA GLN A 125 -5.20 -14.83 -0.88
C GLN A 125 -4.52 -14.31 -2.16
N LEU A 126 -3.47 -13.49 -2.05
CA LEU A 126 -2.66 -13.07 -3.21
C LEU A 126 -1.96 -14.29 -3.85
N ILE A 127 -1.35 -15.15 -3.04
CA ILE A 127 -0.64 -16.34 -3.52
C ILE A 127 -1.61 -17.36 -4.12
N GLU A 128 -2.75 -17.62 -3.48
CA GLU A 128 -3.78 -18.53 -3.96
C GLU A 128 -4.35 -18.10 -5.32
N LYS A 129 -4.48 -16.79 -5.56
CA LYS A 129 -4.89 -16.26 -6.87
C LYS A 129 -3.88 -16.67 -7.94
N TRP A 130 -2.58 -16.55 -7.67
CA TRP A 130 -1.54 -16.96 -8.62
C TRP A 130 -1.47 -18.48 -8.81
N GLU A 131 -1.56 -19.26 -7.73
CA GLU A 131 -1.62 -20.73 -7.77
C GLU A 131 -2.78 -21.20 -8.66
N LYS A 132 -3.97 -20.62 -8.48
CA LYS A 132 -5.15 -20.90 -9.30
C LYS A 132 -4.97 -20.49 -10.75
N LEU A 133 -4.39 -19.31 -10.98
CA LEU A 133 -4.18 -18.76 -12.32
C LEU A 133 -3.20 -19.61 -13.15
N THR A 134 -2.16 -20.14 -12.52
CA THR A 134 -1.09 -20.91 -13.18
C THR A 134 -1.25 -22.43 -13.07
N ASN A 135 -2.23 -22.90 -12.31
CA ASN A 135 -2.39 -24.31 -11.93
C ASN A 135 -1.10 -24.89 -11.30
N GLN A 136 -0.45 -24.08 -10.45
CA GLN A 136 0.76 -24.45 -9.70
C GLN A 136 0.46 -24.49 -8.20
N THR A 137 1.33 -25.18 -7.45
CA THR A 137 1.31 -25.18 -5.99
C THR A 137 2.71 -24.85 -5.49
N PHE A 138 2.79 -23.93 -4.54
CA PHE A 138 4.06 -23.54 -3.93
C PHE A 138 4.37 -24.33 -2.67
N GLU A 139 5.66 -24.59 -2.45
CA GLU A 139 6.20 -24.79 -1.11
C GLU A 139 6.11 -23.47 -0.34
N LYS A 140 5.40 -23.47 0.80
CA LYS A 140 5.13 -22.28 1.61
C LYS A 140 5.96 -22.31 2.88
N VAL A 141 6.80 -21.30 3.08
CA VAL A 141 7.66 -21.16 4.27
C VAL A 141 7.20 -19.96 5.08
N HIS A 142 6.72 -20.20 6.30
CA HIS A 142 6.27 -19.14 7.20
C HIS A 142 7.45 -18.48 7.92
N ILE A 143 7.44 -17.15 7.98
CA ILE A 143 8.46 -16.35 8.67
C ILE A 143 7.80 -15.61 9.83
N SER A 144 8.27 -15.86 11.06
CA SER A 144 7.78 -15.16 12.23
C SER A 144 8.15 -13.67 12.20
N ALA A 145 7.40 -12.81 12.89
CA ALA A 145 7.73 -11.39 13.02
C ALA A 145 9.15 -11.18 13.56
N LYS A 146 9.53 -12.00 14.55
CA LYS A 146 10.85 -11.96 15.19
C LYS A 146 11.96 -12.30 14.19
N ASP A 147 11.79 -13.38 13.43
CA ASP A 147 12.81 -13.83 12.47
C ASP A 147 12.93 -12.86 11.29
N PHE A 148 11.80 -12.30 10.83
CA PHE A 148 11.81 -11.29 9.79
C PHE A 148 12.56 -10.03 10.23
N LEU A 149 12.24 -9.48 11.42
CA LEU A 149 12.95 -8.32 11.98
C LEU A 149 14.45 -8.59 12.22
N ALA A 150 14.81 -9.80 12.63
CA ALA A 150 16.22 -10.19 12.77
C ALA A 150 16.93 -10.15 11.41
N SER A 151 16.30 -10.71 10.37
CA SER A 151 16.90 -10.77 9.02
C SER A 151 17.17 -9.39 8.40
N ILE A 152 16.38 -8.37 8.73
CA ILE A 152 16.58 -6.99 8.23
C ILE A 152 17.93 -6.44 8.69
N LYS A 153 18.36 -6.75 9.92
CA LYS A 153 19.61 -6.22 10.47
C LYS A 153 20.85 -6.68 9.71
N ASP A 154 20.76 -7.85 9.06
CA ASP A 154 21.88 -8.50 8.36
C ASP A 154 22.04 -8.03 6.89
N VAL A 155 21.11 -7.23 6.36
CA VAL A 155 21.09 -6.80 4.95
C VAL A 155 22.19 -5.77 4.61
N GLY A 156 22.63 -4.97 5.57
CA GLY A 156 23.72 -3.99 5.42
C GLY A 156 23.39 -2.73 4.60
N ASP A 157 22.48 -2.81 3.63
CA ASP A 157 21.99 -1.67 2.84
C ASP A 157 20.76 -1.02 3.48
N ARG A 158 20.87 0.27 3.84
CA ARG A 158 19.80 1.00 4.54
C ARG A 158 18.53 1.19 3.72
N ALA A 159 18.63 1.32 2.39
CA ALA A 159 17.45 1.49 1.54
C ALA A 159 16.67 0.18 1.44
N ILE A 160 17.37 -0.95 1.33
CA ILE A 160 16.74 -2.27 1.36
C ILE A 160 16.14 -2.55 2.75
N GLN A 161 16.83 -2.17 3.83
CA GLN A 161 16.29 -2.27 5.18
C GLN A 161 14.98 -1.49 5.35
N ALA A 162 14.94 -0.24 4.88
CA ALA A 162 13.74 0.58 4.92
C ALA A 162 12.60 -0.04 4.10
N ALA A 163 12.91 -0.60 2.93
CA ALA A 163 11.92 -1.33 2.13
C ALA A 163 11.37 -2.54 2.90
N LEU A 164 12.22 -3.37 3.50
CA LEU A 164 11.80 -4.55 4.28
C LEU A 164 11.01 -4.17 5.54
N GLU A 165 11.34 -3.08 6.23
CA GLU A 165 10.51 -2.59 7.33
C GLU A 165 9.12 -2.13 6.85
N ARG A 166 8.95 -1.73 5.58
CA ARG A 166 7.60 -1.53 5.03
C ARG A 166 6.82 -2.83 4.91
N TYR A 167 7.47 -3.92 4.50
CA TYR A 167 6.83 -5.24 4.53
C TYR A 167 6.44 -5.62 5.96
N TYR A 168 7.26 -5.26 6.97
CA TYR A 168 6.91 -5.49 8.36
C TYR A 168 5.59 -4.80 8.75
N HIS A 169 5.49 -3.49 8.47
CA HIS A 169 4.29 -2.70 8.73
C HIS A 169 3.06 -3.20 7.96
N ILE A 170 3.24 -3.68 6.72
CA ILE A 170 2.15 -4.20 5.88
C ILE A 170 1.65 -5.55 6.40
N TYR A 171 2.56 -6.51 6.60
CA TYR A 171 2.20 -7.92 6.76
C TYR A 171 2.13 -8.41 8.20
N TYR A 172 2.71 -7.68 9.16
CA TYR A 172 2.63 -8.04 10.58
C TYR A 172 1.77 -7.07 11.38
N GLU A 173 1.87 -5.77 11.12
CA GLU A 173 1.05 -4.76 11.82
C GLU A 173 -0.27 -4.42 11.10
N GLY A 174 -0.37 -4.71 9.81
CA GLY A 174 -1.58 -4.48 9.02
C GLY A 174 -1.87 -3.00 8.78
N CYS A 175 -0.85 -2.16 8.62
CA CYS A 175 -0.99 -0.70 8.52
C CYS A 175 -1.96 -0.23 7.42
N SER A 176 -2.23 -1.07 6.41
CA SER A 176 -3.22 -0.76 5.37
C SER A 176 -4.67 -0.76 5.86
N MET A 177 -5.00 -1.52 6.92
CA MET A 177 -6.39 -1.82 7.34
C MET A 177 -6.62 -1.86 8.86
N ASN A 178 -5.58 -1.66 9.69
CA ASN A 178 -5.68 -1.71 11.15
C ASN A 178 -6.37 -0.49 11.79
N PHE A 179 -6.92 0.42 10.98
CA PHE A 179 -7.66 1.59 11.43
C PHE A 179 -8.91 1.84 10.57
N LYS A 180 -9.90 2.48 11.20
CA LYS A 180 -11.09 3.01 10.51
C LYS A 180 -10.77 4.38 9.94
N ILE A 181 -11.23 4.63 8.72
CA ILE A 181 -11.21 5.98 8.11
C ILE A 181 -12.13 6.88 8.97
N ASP A 182 -11.62 8.02 9.41
CA ASP A 182 -12.34 9.02 10.18
C ASP A 182 -13.04 10.04 9.27
N GLU A 183 -13.66 11.07 9.87
CA GLU A 183 -14.47 12.07 9.15
C GLU A 183 -13.65 12.97 8.19
N GLU A 184 -12.34 13.05 8.44
CA GLU A 184 -11.37 13.79 7.61
C GLU A 184 -10.87 12.96 6.41
N GLY A 185 -11.32 11.71 6.31
CA GLY A 185 -11.00 10.80 5.23
C GLY A 185 -12.22 10.42 4.38
N GLU A 186 -11.95 10.07 3.12
CA GLU A 186 -12.92 9.46 2.21
C GLU A 186 -12.32 8.20 1.58
N GLU A 187 -13.15 7.22 1.23
CA GLU A 187 -12.72 6.03 0.50
C GLU A 187 -13.05 6.18 -0.99
N ALA A 188 -12.03 6.00 -1.84
CA ALA A 188 -12.09 6.30 -3.26
C ALA A 188 -13.17 5.52 -4.03
N SER A 189 -13.29 4.21 -3.81
CA SER A 189 -14.24 3.38 -4.55
C SER A 189 -15.71 3.65 -4.18
N LYS A 190 -15.96 4.16 -2.97
CA LYS A 190 -17.28 4.66 -2.56
C LYS A 190 -17.57 6.05 -3.12
N LEU A 191 -16.55 6.91 -3.17
CA LEU A 191 -16.70 8.30 -3.61
C LEU A 191 -16.86 8.44 -5.13
N TYR A 192 -16.21 7.54 -5.87
CA TYR A 192 -16.19 7.48 -7.34
C TYR A 192 -16.55 6.07 -7.85
N PRO A 193 -17.79 5.60 -7.62
CA PRO A 193 -18.21 4.24 -7.97
C PRO A 193 -18.21 3.96 -9.49
N GLU A 194 -18.11 5.01 -10.31
CA GLU A 194 -18.01 4.90 -11.76
C GLU A 194 -16.62 4.41 -12.25
N VAL A 195 -15.58 4.53 -11.42
CA VAL A 195 -14.22 4.08 -11.78
C VAL A 195 -14.17 2.56 -11.78
N GLN A 196 -13.88 1.98 -12.95
CA GLN A 196 -13.58 0.56 -13.09
C GLN A 196 -12.10 0.35 -12.82
N TYR A 197 -11.77 0.04 -11.57
CA TYR A 197 -10.39 -0.24 -11.18
C TYR A 197 -9.97 -1.67 -11.58
N THR A 198 -8.70 -1.83 -11.88
CA THR A 198 -8.03 -3.10 -12.16
C THR A 198 -8.00 -3.95 -10.90
N SER A 199 -8.60 -5.12 -10.97
CA SER A 199 -8.53 -6.10 -9.88
C SER A 199 -7.18 -6.81 -9.85
N VAL A 200 -6.78 -7.34 -8.68
CA VAL A 200 -5.56 -8.17 -8.56
C VAL A 200 -5.60 -9.38 -9.52
N ASP A 201 -6.79 -9.98 -9.75
CA ASP A 201 -6.93 -11.09 -10.70
C ASP A 201 -6.63 -10.67 -12.14
N GLU A 202 -7.08 -9.48 -12.57
CA GLU A 202 -6.79 -8.91 -13.90
C GLU A 202 -5.31 -8.51 -14.01
N TYR A 203 -4.74 -7.93 -12.95
CA TYR A 203 -3.34 -7.51 -12.94
C TYR A 203 -2.39 -8.69 -13.14
N LEU A 204 -2.62 -9.80 -12.42
CA LEU A 204 -1.77 -11.00 -12.49
C LEU A 204 -1.77 -11.66 -13.88
N GLN A 205 -2.83 -11.49 -14.69
CA GLN A 205 -2.88 -12.03 -16.05
C GLN A 205 -1.78 -11.47 -16.97
N ARG A 206 -1.21 -10.30 -16.64
CA ARG A 206 -0.10 -9.69 -17.40
C ARG A 206 1.19 -10.52 -17.38
N TYR A 207 1.30 -11.47 -16.45
CA TYR A 207 2.50 -12.30 -16.21
C TYR A 207 2.36 -13.74 -16.68
N LEU A 208 1.26 -14.08 -17.36
CA LEU A 208 1.04 -15.39 -17.99
C LEU A 208 1.68 -15.49 -19.37
#